data_AF-A0AAD9ZKR9-F1
#
_entry.id   AF-A0AAD9ZKR9-F1
#
_cell.length_a   1.000
_cell.length_b   1.000
_cell.length_c   1.000
_cell.angle_alpha   90.00
_cell.angle_beta   90.00
_cell.angle_gamma   90.00
#
_symmetry.space_group_name_H-M   'P 1'
#
loop_
_entity.id
_entity.type
_entity.pdbx_description
1 polymer ?
#
loop_
_entity_poly.entity_id
_entity_poly.type
_entity_poly.pdbx_seq_one_letter_code
_entity_poly.pdbx_strand_id
1 'polypeptide(L)'
;MYEISSKWVLVYVNHVFSTEMSSSQRVESYHAFFKRYVSKKNSLLDFITRFNRAIARQRHEELIADHVDINEKPLLKMPNLIEKQMVEIYTRKISYTFQEELWESFYYIVELIRENDDQCIYTIERPDESSSRVREIVDSTSNNEITNLSIEDEDIYSSAD
;
A
#
# COMPACT_ATOMS: atom_id res chain seq x y z
N MET A 1 12.47 37.74 -5.68
CA MET A 1 11.07 37.57 -5.23
C MET A 1 10.40 36.26 -5.70
N TYR A 2 10.98 35.52 -6.67
CA TYR A 2 10.44 34.23 -7.14
C TYR A 2 11.01 32.99 -6.42
N GLU A 3 12.05 33.12 -5.61
CA GLU A 3 12.68 31.99 -4.91
C GLU A 3 11.82 31.41 -3.77
N ILE A 4 10.90 32.20 -3.23
CA ILE A 4 10.09 31.82 -2.06
C ILE A 4 8.83 31.04 -2.49
N SER A 5 8.41 31.16 -3.75
CA SER A 5 7.20 30.48 -4.25
C SER A 5 7.34 28.95 -4.27
N SER A 6 8.56 28.42 -4.40
CA SER A 6 8.82 26.97 -4.32
C SER A 6 8.49 26.42 -2.92
N LYS A 7 8.72 27.23 -1.87
CA LYS A 7 8.42 26.85 -0.48
C LYS A 7 6.92 26.87 -0.18
N TRP A 8 6.13 27.65 -0.93
CA TRP A 8 4.68 27.75 -0.72
C TRP A 8 3.97 26.46 -1.12
N VAL A 9 4.40 25.84 -2.23
CA VAL A 9 3.88 24.57 -2.71
C VAL A 9 4.25 23.45 -1.73
N LEU A 10 5.49 23.42 -1.24
CA LEU A 10 5.94 22.38 -0.32
C LEU A 10 5.18 22.40 1.01
N VAL A 11 4.93 23.57 1.59
CA VAL A 11 4.17 23.72 2.85
C VAL A 11 2.72 23.27 2.69
N TYR A 12 2.09 23.57 1.55
CA TYR A 12 0.72 23.15 1.28
C TYR A 12 0.58 21.64 1.05
N VAL A 13 1.62 20.97 0.54
CA VAL A 13 1.57 19.54 0.21
C VAL A 13 2.11 18.66 1.35
N ASN A 14 2.96 19.19 2.24
CA ASN A 14 3.57 18.42 3.33
C ASN A 14 2.66 18.19 4.55
N HIS A 15 1.49 18.84 4.64
CA HIS A 15 0.54 18.57 5.73
C HIS A 15 -0.32 17.32 5.47
N VAL A 16 -0.25 16.74 4.27
CA VAL A 16 -1.00 15.54 3.89
C VAL A 16 -0.07 14.32 4.07
N PHE A 17 -0.38 13.50 5.07
CA PHE A 17 0.30 12.23 5.29
C PHE A 17 0.05 11.31 4.09
N SER A 18 1.08 11.13 3.25
CA SER A 18 1.06 10.24 2.09
C SER A 18 2.09 9.16 2.33
N THR A 19 1.72 8.13 3.09
CA THR A 19 2.54 6.92 3.18
C THR A 19 2.70 6.31 1.79
N GLU A 20 3.89 5.79 1.50
CA GLU A 20 4.21 5.04 0.29
C GLU A 20 4.41 5.83 -1.03
N MET A 21 3.90 7.07 -1.15
CA MET A 21 4.08 7.85 -2.38
C MET A 21 5.41 8.63 -2.43
N SER A 22 6.19 8.39 -3.48
CA SER A 22 7.35 9.23 -3.81
C SER A 22 6.92 10.66 -4.21
N SER A 23 7.87 11.60 -4.22
CA SER A 23 7.60 12.96 -4.71
C SER A 23 7.21 13.01 -6.19
N SER A 24 7.73 12.09 -7.03
CA SER A 24 7.37 12.02 -8.45
C SER A 24 5.95 11.49 -8.65
N GLN A 25 5.58 10.42 -7.95
CA GLN A 25 4.22 9.85 -8.00
C GLN A 25 3.17 10.86 -7.57
N ARG A 26 3.48 11.69 -6.56
CA ARG A 26 2.61 12.82 -6.18
C ARG A 26 2.42 13.78 -7.34
N VAL A 27 3.50 14.28 -7.95
CA VAL A 27 3.37 15.22 -9.08
C VAL A 27 2.64 14.58 -10.26
N GLU A 28 2.89 13.30 -10.55
CA GLU A 28 2.22 12.54 -11.61
C GLU A 28 0.71 12.40 -11.36
N SER A 29 0.31 12.05 -10.12
CA SER A 29 -1.08 11.97 -9.69
C SER A 29 -1.80 13.32 -9.89
N TYR A 30 -1.20 14.40 -9.39
CA TYR A 30 -1.75 15.74 -9.51
C TYR A 30 -1.82 16.14 -10.99
N HIS A 31 -0.77 15.90 -11.77
CA HIS A 31 -0.75 16.18 -13.20
C HIS A 31 -1.84 15.41 -13.95
N ALA A 32 -2.04 14.12 -13.66
CA ALA A 32 -3.08 13.28 -14.25
C ALA A 32 -4.49 13.79 -13.92
N PHE A 33 -4.71 14.26 -12.69
CA PHE A 33 -5.94 14.94 -12.30
C PHE A 33 -6.14 16.23 -13.11
N PHE A 34 -5.13 17.09 -13.20
CA PHE A 34 -5.19 18.38 -13.90
C PHE A 34 -5.38 18.25 -15.41
N LYS A 35 -4.78 17.23 -16.03
CA LYS A 35 -4.85 17.00 -17.48
C LYS A 35 -6.29 16.90 -18.01
N ARG A 36 -7.25 16.53 -17.17
CA ARG A 36 -8.69 16.45 -17.51
C ARG A 36 -9.36 17.80 -17.70
N TYR A 37 -8.78 18.86 -17.10
CA TYR A 37 -9.34 20.20 -17.08
C TYR A 37 -8.61 21.17 -18.03
N VAL A 38 -7.37 20.84 -18.40
CA VAL A 38 -6.54 21.63 -19.32
C VAL A 38 -6.75 21.16 -20.77
N SER A 39 -7.32 22.02 -21.60
CA SER A 39 -7.44 21.80 -23.05
C SER A 39 -7.12 23.07 -23.80
N LYS A 40 -6.50 22.97 -24.98
CA LYS A 40 -6.20 24.11 -25.86
C LYS A 40 -7.45 24.91 -26.28
N LYS A 41 -8.63 24.31 -26.14
CA LYS A 41 -9.94 24.91 -26.48
C LYS A 41 -10.64 25.59 -25.30
N ASN A 42 -10.16 25.40 -24.06
CA ASN A 42 -10.79 25.99 -22.87
C ASN A 42 -10.21 27.37 -22.59
N SER A 43 -11.06 28.34 -22.25
CA SER A 43 -10.61 29.62 -21.72
C SER A 43 -10.08 29.45 -20.29
N LEU A 44 -9.23 30.38 -19.84
CA LEU A 44 -8.73 30.38 -18.46
C LEU A 44 -9.88 30.39 -17.43
N LEU A 45 -10.96 31.12 -17.72
CA LEU A 45 -12.14 31.18 -16.86
C LEU A 45 -12.87 29.83 -16.77
N ASP A 46 -12.98 29.11 -17.89
CA ASP A 46 -13.58 27.77 -17.91
C ASP A 46 -12.72 26.77 -17.12
N PHE A 47 -11.38 26.87 -17.23
CA PHE A 47 -10.47 26.08 -16.41
C PHE A 47 -10.66 26.35 -14.91
N ILE A 48 -10.63 27.62 -14.48
CA ILE A 48 -10.76 27.99 -13.06
C ILE A 48 -12.11 27.52 -12.50
N THR A 49 -13.19 27.69 -13.26
CA THR A 49 -14.53 27.26 -12.85
C THR A 49 -14.60 25.75 -12.65
N ARG A 50 -14.08 24.97 -13.60
CA ARG A 50 -14.04 23.51 -13.51
C ARG A 50 -13.13 23.02 -12.38
N PHE A 51 -11.99 23.67 -12.20
CA PHE A 51 -11.04 23.37 -11.14
C PHE A 51 -11.68 23.56 -9.76
N ASN A 52 -12.27 24.73 -9.49
CA ASN A 52 -12.93 24.99 -8.21
C ASN A 52 -14.05 23.98 -7.92
N ARG A 53 -14.84 23.62 -8.94
CA ARG A 53 -15.87 22.59 -8.81
C ARG A 53 -15.28 21.21 -8.49
N ALA A 54 -14.17 20.84 -9.12
CA ALA A 54 -13.50 19.56 -8.88
C ALA A 54 -12.95 19.48 -7.44
N ILE A 55 -12.31 20.56 -6.95
CA ILE A 55 -11.82 20.64 -5.57
C ILE A 55 -12.99 20.61 -4.57
N ALA A 56 -14.06 21.34 -4.83
CA ALA A 56 -15.25 21.31 -3.97
C ALA A 56 -15.86 19.91 -3.88
N ARG A 57 -15.92 19.21 -5.02
CA ARG A 57 -16.36 17.81 -5.07
C ARG A 57 -15.43 16.89 -4.26
N GLN A 58 -14.12 17.01 -4.44
CA GLN A 58 -13.14 16.20 -3.70
C GLN A 58 -13.29 16.39 -2.18
N ARG A 59 -13.39 17.64 -1.72
CA ARG A 59 -13.63 17.94 -0.29
C ARG A 59 -14.95 17.39 0.21
N HIS A 60 -15.99 17.42 -0.61
CA HIS A 60 -17.28 16.85 -0.23
C HIS A 60 -17.21 15.33 -0.10
N GLU A 61 -16.54 14.65 -1.03
CA GLU A 61 -16.30 13.20 -0.96
C GLU A 61 -15.45 12.83 0.27
N GLU A 62 -14.43 13.62 0.60
CA GLU A 62 -13.61 13.48 1.81
C GLU A 62 -14.46 13.65 3.08
N LEU A 63 -15.28 14.69 3.18
CA LEU A 63 -16.18 14.90 4.31
C LEU A 63 -17.17 13.75 4.51
N ILE A 64 -17.67 13.16 3.42
CA ILE A 64 -18.54 11.98 3.50
C ILE A 64 -17.76 10.78 4.04
N ALA A 65 -16.54 10.57 3.57
CA ALA A 65 -15.68 9.49 4.04
C ALA A 65 -15.35 9.66 5.54
N ASP A 66 -14.96 10.86 5.96
CA ASP A 66 -14.66 11.16 7.38
C ASP A 66 -15.90 10.96 8.27
N HIS A 67 -17.06 11.41 7.80
CA HIS A 67 -18.32 11.20 8.52
C HIS A 67 -18.60 9.71 8.72
N VAL A 68 -18.38 8.90 7.69
CA VAL A 68 -18.58 7.44 7.74
C VAL A 68 -17.57 6.80 8.69
N ASP A 69 -16.30 7.21 8.67
CA ASP A 69 -15.25 6.67 9.52
C ASP A 69 -15.48 7.00 11.01
N ILE A 70 -15.98 8.20 11.31
CA ILE A 70 -16.28 8.62 12.69
C ILE A 70 -17.52 7.93 13.25
N ASN A 71 -18.57 7.81 12.45
CA ASN A 71 -19.89 7.42 12.96
C ASN A 71 -20.14 5.91 12.91
N GLU A 72 -19.40 5.19 12.08
CA GLU A 72 -19.64 3.78 11.85
C GLU A 72 -18.33 3.00 11.93
N LYS A 73 -18.31 1.93 12.74
CA LYS A 73 -17.15 1.05 12.82
C LYS A 73 -17.12 0.08 11.63
N PRO A 74 -15.96 -0.10 10.97
CA PRO A 74 -15.74 -1.16 10.00
C PRO A 74 -16.18 -2.53 10.53
N LEU A 75 -16.80 -3.32 9.67
CA LEU A 75 -17.18 -4.70 10.01
C LEU A 75 -15.93 -5.58 10.04
N LEU A 76 -15.82 -6.43 11.06
CA LEU A 76 -14.72 -7.38 11.15
C LEU A 76 -15.04 -8.61 10.31
N LYS A 77 -14.09 -9.02 9.46
CA LYS A 77 -14.15 -10.27 8.70
C LYS A 77 -13.94 -11.47 9.62
N MET A 78 -13.07 -11.34 10.63
CA MET A 78 -12.83 -12.36 11.65
C MET A 78 -12.72 -11.73 13.05
N PRO A 79 -13.20 -12.38 14.13
CA PRO A 79 -13.12 -11.82 15.48
C PRO A 79 -11.71 -11.98 16.10
N ASN A 80 -10.66 -11.54 15.42
CA ASN A 80 -9.28 -11.59 15.92
C ASN A 80 -8.86 -10.26 16.60
N LEU A 81 -7.81 -10.31 17.43
CA LEU A 81 -7.35 -9.15 18.20
C LEU A 81 -6.66 -8.10 17.32
N ILE A 82 -5.91 -8.55 16.31
CA ILE A 82 -5.12 -7.67 15.43
C ILE A 82 -6.05 -6.75 14.65
N GLU A 83 -7.09 -7.31 14.05
CA GLU A 83 -8.09 -6.59 13.26
C GLU A 83 -8.88 -5.60 14.11
N LYS A 84 -9.22 -5.97 15.36
CA LYS A 84 -9.81 -5.03 16.33
C LYS A 84 -8.91 -3.81 16.57
N GLN A 85 -7.61 -4.03 16.77
CA GLN A 85 -6.65 -2.95 16.96
C GLN A 85 -6.50 -2.10 15.69
N MET A 86 -6.44 -2.73 14.51
CA MET A 86 -6.24 -2.01 13.25
C MET A 86 -7.43 -1.13 12.89
N VAL A 87 -8.66 -1.56 13.19
CA VAL A 87 -9.87 -0.74 12.98
C VAL A 87 -9.88 0.54 13.82
N GLU A 88 -9.16 0.58 14.95
CA GLU A 88 -9.03 1.79 15.78
C GLU A 88 -7.96 2.76 15.27
N ILE A 89 -6.99 2.26 14.49
CA ILE A 89 -5.84 3.04 14.01
C ILE A 89 -6.05 3.53 12.57
N TYR A 90 -6.63 2.69 11.72
CA TYR A 90 -6.77 2.95 10.30
C TYR A 90 -8.13 3.55 9.91
N THR A 91 -8.13 4.31 8.82
CA THR A 91 -9.37 4.67 8.12
C THR A 91 -10.07 3.40 7.63
N ARG A 92 -11.39 3.46 7.47
CA ARG A 92 -12.19 2.30 7.04
C ARG A 92 -11.68 1.66 5.76
N LYS A 93 -11.27 2.51 4.81
CA LYS A 93 -10.75 2.04 3.53
C LYS A 93 -9.51 1.17 3.73
N ILE A 94 -8.59 1.63 4.56
CA ILE A 94 -7.34 0.92 4.86
C ILE A 94 -7.61 -0.32 5.71
N SER A 95 -8.57 -0.28 6.65
CA SER A 95 -8.94 -1.45 7.44
C SER A 95 -9.48 -2.59 6.57
N TYR A 96 -10.31 -2.30 5.56
CA TYR A 96 -10.80 -3.33 4.64
C TYR A 96 -9.69 -3.91 3.77
N THR A 97 -8.76 -3.08 3.27
CA THR A 97 -7.59 -3.59 2.54
C THR A 97 -6.75 -4.50 3.42
N PHE A 98 -6.49 -4.10 4.66
CA PHE A 98 -5.77 -4.92 5.63
C PHE A 98 -6.48 -6.25 5.91
N GLN A 99 -7.80 -6.25 6.04
CA GLN A 99 -8.59 -7.47 6.26
C GLN A 99 -8.48 -8.47 5.10
N GLU A 100 -8.48 -7.97 3.85
CA GLU A 100 -8.28 -8.83 2.68
C GLU A 100 -6.87 -9.42 2.66
N GLU A 101 -5.82 -8.61 2.86
CA GLU A 101 -4.45 -9.10 2.92
C GLU A 101 -4.23 -10.11 4.06
N LEU A 102 -4.80 -9.84 5.24
CA LEU A 102 -4.75 -10.76 6.37
C LEU A 102 -5.51 -12.05 6.05
N TRP A 103 -6.66 -11.96 5.38
CA TRP A 103 -7.40 -13.14 4.95
C TRP A 103 -6.62 -13.98 3.96
N GLU A 104 -6.00 -13.32 2.97
CA GLU A 104 -5.15 -13.98 1.98
C GLU A 104 -3.94 -14.65 2.63
N SER A 105 -3.42 -14.09 3.72
CA SER A 105 -2.30 -14.68 4.47
C SER A 105 -2.63 -16.06 5.06
N PHE A 106 -3.90 -16.37 5.36
CA PHE A 106 -4.30 -17.68 5.90
C PHE A 106 -4.23 -18.81 4.89
N TYR A 107 -4.14 -18.51 3.60
CA TYR A 107 -3.92 -19.54 2.58
C TYR A 107 -2.45 -19.99 2.50
N TYR A 108 -1.55 -19.35 3.23
CA TYR A 108 -0.15 -19.77 3.31
C TYR A 108 0.04 -20.73 4.48
N ILE A 109 0.68 -21.86 4.19
CA ILE A 109 1.17 -22.81 5.19
C ILE A 109 2.61 -22.43 5.50
N VAL A 110 2.92 -22.32 6.79
CA VAL A 110 4.27 -22.05 7.29
C VAL A 110 4.74 -23.27 8.08
N GLU A 111 5.81 -23.90 7.63
CA GLU A 111 6.41 -25.08 8.27
C GLU A 111 7.84 -24.77 8.73
N LEU A 112 8.18 -25.14 9.97
CA LEU A 112 9.55 -25.01 10.47
C LEU A 112 10.39 -26.20 9.95
N ILE A 113 11.43 -25.91 9.16
CA ILE A 113 12.32 -26.93 8.61
C ILE A 113 13.47 -27.22 9.56
N ARG A 114 14.08 -26.16 10.09
CA ARG A 114 15.28 -26.21 10.91
C ARG A 114 15.26 -25.12 11.97
N GLU A 115 15.70 -25.47 13.15
CA GLU A 115 15.88 -24.57 14.28
C GLU A 115 17.31 -24.78 14.81
N ASN A 116 18.09 -23.70 14.79
CA ASN A 116 19.42 -23.61 15.37
C ASN A 116 19.37 -22.62 16.55
N ASP A 117 20.43 -22.60 17.36
CA ASP A 117 20.49 -21.74 18.56
C ASP A 117 20.24 -20.23 18.28
N ASP A 118 20.52 -19.76 17.05
CA ASP A 118 20.39 -18.34 16.66
C ASP A 118 19.41 -18.07 15.50
N GLN A 119 18.88 -19.11 14.84
CA GLN A 119 18.08 -18.97 13.61
C GLN A 119 17.04 -20.06 13.42
N CYS A 120 15.87 -19.68 12.92
CA CYS A 120 14.81 -20.58 12.48
C CYS A 120 14.61 -20.45 10.96
N ILE A 121 14.51 -21.58 10.27
CA ILE A 121 14.25 -21.64 8.83
C ILE A 121 12.84 -22.18 8.60
N TYR A 122 12.02 -21.40 7.91
CA TYR A 122 10.64 -21.73 7.59
C TYR A 122 10.45 -21.93 6.10
N THR A 123 9.63 -22.91 5.74
CA THR A 123 9.03 -23.04 4.41
C THR A 123 7.69 -22.34 4.40
N ILE A 124 7.44 -21.53 3.38
CA ILE A 124 6.13 -20.93 3.10
C ILE A 124 5.63 -21.47 1.77
N GLU A 125 4.45 -22.07 1.79
CA GLU A 125 3.77 -22.62 0.62
C GLU A 125 2.32 -22.16 0.56
N ARG A 126 1.82 -21.87 -0.65
CA ARG A 126 0.40 -21.65 -0.91
C ARG A 126 -0.17 -22.85 -1.70
N PRO A 127 -0.96 -23.75 -1.08
CA PRO A 127 -1.30 -25.05 -1.67
C PRO A 127 -2.15 -25.01 -2.96
N ASP A 128 -2.83 -23.90 -3.25
CA ASP A 128 -3.83 -23.79 -4.33
C ASP A 128 -3.23 -23.27 -5.65
N GLU A 129 -1.92 -23.03 -5.72
CA GLU A 129 -1.25 -22.53 -6.92
C GLU A 129 -0.64 -23.72 -7.69
N SER A 130 -1.03 -23.90 -8.96
CA SER A 130 -0.57 -25.03 -9.81
C SER A 130 0.95 -25.03 -10.11
N SER A 131 1.65 -24.03 -9.60
CA SER A 131 3.10 -23.90 -9.52
C SER A 131 3.46 -23.25 -8.18
N SER A 132 3.10 -23.90 -7.07
CA SER A 132 3.45 -23.44 -5.72
C SER A 132 4.95 -23.23 -5.61
N ARG A 133 5.39 -21.96 -5.63
CA ARG A 133 6.78 -21.60 -5.39
C ARG A 133 7.01 -21.63 -3.89
N VAL A 134 7.57 -22.74 -3.42
CA VAL A 134 8.05 -22.89 -2.05
C VAL A 134 9.10 -21.82 -1.78
N ARG A 135 8.90 -21.01 -0.73
CA ARG A 135 9.87 -20.01 -0.29
C ARG A 135 10.51 -20.43 1.01
N GLU A 136 11.83 -20.33 1.11
CA GLU A 136 12.54 -20.48 2.37
C GLU A 136 12.79 -19.10 2.99
N ILE A 137 12.47 -18.96 4.26
CA ILE A 137 12.67 -17.74 5.03
C ILE A 137 13.53 -18.06 6.25
N VAL A 138 14.53 -17.22 6.50
CA VAL A 138 15.36 -17.28 7.71
C VAL A 138 14.94 -16.18 8.66
N ASP A 139 14.53 -16.56 9.86
CA ASP A 139 14.30 -15.67 10.99
C ASP A 139 15.51 -15.75 11.94
N SER A 140 16.21 -14.63 12.11
CA SER A 140 17.37 -14.53 13.00
C SER A 140 16.98 -13.94 14.34
N THR A 141 16.99 -14.75 15.40
CA THR A 141 16.58 -14.37 16.76
C THR A 141 17.47 -13.27 17.36
N SER A 142 18.71 -13.16 16.88
CA SER A 142 19.68 -12.15 17.32
C SER A 142 19.38 -10.73 16.82
N ASN A 143 18.71 -10.57 15.68
CA ASN A 143 18.46 -9.26 15.05
C ASN A 143 16.98 -8.98 14.72
N ASN A 144 16.07 -9.93 14.92
CA ASN A 144 14.65 -9.80 14.56
C ASN A 144 14.46 -9.48 13.05
N GLU A 145 15.39 -9.97 12.21
CA GLU A 145 15.41 -9.77 10.77
C GLU A 145 14.90 -11.03 10.07
N ILE A 146 13.94 -10.84 9.16
CA ILE A 146 13.35 -11.88 8.32
C ILE A 146 13.91 -11.71 6.91
N THR A 147 14.65 -12.69 6.41
CA THR A 147 15.26 -12.66 5.07
C THR A 147 14.72 -13.77 4.18
N ASN A 148 14.33 -13.41 2.94
CA ASN A 148 13.91 -14.39 1.93
C ASN A 148 15.15 -15.03 1.30
N LEU A 149 15.25 -16.35 1.38
CA LEU A 149 16.13 -17.12 0.52
C LEU A 149 15.37 -17.34 -0.80
N SER A 150 15.61 -16.47 -1.78
CA SER A 150 15.23 -16.79 -3.16
C SER A 150 16.05 -18.01 -3.56
N ILE A 151 15.40 -19.16 -3.74
CA ILE A 151 16.02 -20.29 -4.43
C ILE A 151 16.24 -19.80 -5.87
N GLU A 152 17.50 -19.49 -6.21
CA GLU A 152 17.92 -19.33 -7.59
C GLU A 152 17.63 -20.66 -8.29
N ASP A 153 16.86 -20.61 -9.37
CA ASP A 153 16.68 -21.76 -10.26
C ASP A 153 18.06 -22.12 -10.83
N GLU A 154 18.76 -23.04 -10.17
CA GLU A 154 20.09 -23.50 -10.56
C GLU A 154 19.97 -24.33 -11.85
N ASP A 155 20.43 -23.71 -12.94
CA ASP A 155 20.80 -24.23 -14.26
C ASP A 155 20.66 -25.76 -14.49
N ILE A 156 19.55 -26.19 -15.08
CA ILE A 156 19.49 -27.45 -15.85
C ILE A 156 19.84 -27.15 -17.32
N TYR A 157 21.10 -26.84 -17.58
CA TYR A 157 21.72 -27.02 -18.89
C TYR A 157 23.18 -27.45 -18.71
N SER A 158 23.40 -28.69 -18.29
CA SER A 158 24.65 -29.40 -18.57
C SER A 158 24.43 -30.90 -18.62
N SER A 159 24.37 -31.41 -19.86
CA SER A 159 24.97 -32.67 -20.34
C SER A 159 24.10 -33.29 -21.43
N ALA A 160 24.28 -32.79 -22.65
CA ALA A 160 24.22 -33.62 -23.83
C ALA A 160 25.67 -33.79 -24.30
N ASP A 161 26.26 -34.93 -23.96
CA ASP A 161 27.35 -35.58 -24.70
C ASP A 161 26.94 -37.04 -24.90
#